data_AF-A0A3B8MWB4-F1
#
_entry.id   AF-A0A3B8MWB4-F1
#
_cell.length_a   1.000
_cell.length_b   1.000
_cell.length_c   1.000
_cell.angle_alpha   90.00
_cell.angle_beta   90.00
_cell.angle_gamma   90.00
#
_symmetry.space_group_name_H-M   'P 1'
#
loop_
_entity.id
_entity.type
_entity.pdbx_description
1 polymer ?
#
loop_
_entity_poly.entity_id
_entity_poly.type
_entity_poly.pdbx_seq_one_letter_code
_entity_poly.pdbx_strand_id
1 'polypeptide(L)' 'DPILGIKDPRTDKRIDFVGGIRGLEELERRVKEDMKVAFSMHPTTVEDLIAVADARMIMPPKSTWFEPKLRSGLFIHELR' A
#
# COMPACT_ATOMS: atom_id res chain seq x y z
N ASP A 1 -14.11 -1.02 -21.81
CA ASP A 1 -14.37 -1.00 -20.35
C ASP A 1 -13.24 -1.69 -19.58
N PRO A 2 -13.02 -1.33 -18.30
CA PRO A 2 -12.08 -2.02 -17.42
C PRO A 2 -12.43 -3.50 -17.25
N ILE A 3 -11.44 -4.39 -17.31
CA ILE A 3 -11.64 -5.86 -17.27
C ILE A 3 -12.43 -6.31 -16.02
N LEU A 4 -12.15 -5.71 -14.86
CA LEU A 4 -12.81 -6.05 -13.60
C LEU A 4 -14.04 -5.18 -13.28
N GLY A 5 -14.41 -4.27 -14.20
CA GLY A 5 -15.48 -3.31 -14.00
C GLY A 5 -15.24 -2.33 -12.85
N ILE A 6 -13.99 -2.13 -12.42
CA ILE A 6 -13.59 -1.12 -11.43
C ILE A 6 -13.37 0.21 -12.19
N LYS A 7 -14.14 1.25 -11.86
CA LYS A 7 -14.01 2.58 -12.48
C LYS A 7 -13.00 3.47 -11.76
N ASP A 8 -13.12 3.57 -10.43
CA ASP A 8 -12.16 4.28 -9.58
C ASP A 8 -11.74 3.38 -8.41
N PRO A 9 -10.47 2.90 -8.40
CA PRO A 9 -9.98 2.01 -7.35
C PRO A 9 -9.87 2.68 -5.97
N ARG A 10 -9.95 4.01 -5.88
CA ARG A 10 -9.86 4.74 -4.61
C ARG A 10 -11.17 4.69 -3.82
N THR A 11 -12.29 4.45 -4.50
CA THR A 11 -13.64 4.50 -3.91
C THR A 11 -14.44 3.22 -4.09
N ASP A 12 -14.02 2.31 -4.98
CA ASP A 12 -14.73 1.05 -5.21
C ASP A 12 -14.62 0.15 -3.97
N LYS A 13 -15.77 -0.16 -3.36
CA LYS A 13 -15.87 -0.96 -2.13
C LYS A 13 -15.45 -2.42 -2.31
N ARG A 14 -15.25 -2.89 -3.54
CA ARG A 14 -14.78 -4.24 -3.84
C ARG A 14 -13.26 -4.39 -3.73
N ILE A 15 -12.53 -3.30 -3.45
CA ILE A 15 -11.09 -3.31 -3.28
C ILE A 15 -10.76 -3.17 -1.80
N ASP A 16 -9.86 -4.02 -1.33
CA ASP A 16 -9.29 -3.95 0.01
C ASP A 16 -7.79 -4.24 -0.02
N PHE A 17 -7.08 -3.82 1.03
CA PHE A 17 -5.63 -3.90 1.12
C PHE A 17 -5.19 -4.69 2.35
N VAL A 18 -4.37 -5.72 2.11
CA VAL A 18 -3.70 -6.46 3.17
C VAL A 18 -2.39 -5.74 3.51
N GLY A 19 -2.21 -5.43 4.79
CA GLY A 19 -0.96 -4.82 5.27
C GLY A 19 0.21 -5.80 5.20
N GLY A 20 1.39 -5.29 4.88
CA GLY A 20 2.58 -6.10 4.58
C GLY A 20 2.96 -7.12 5.65
N ILE A 21 2.70 -6.84 6.93
CA ILE A 21 2.97 -7.75 8.05
C ILE A 21 2.22 -9.09 7.96
N ARG A 22 1.06 -9.12 7.30
CA ARG A 22 0.25 -10.34 7.18
C ARG A 22 0.70 -11.25 6.03
N GLY A 23 1.47 -10.71 5.07
CA GLY A 23 2.05 -11.48 3.97
C GLY A 23 1.03 -12.15 3.03
N LEU A 24 1.52 -13.17 2.31
CA LEU A 24 0.74 -13.90 1.30
C LEU A 24 -0.37 -14.78 1.89
N GLU A 25 -0.17 -15.31 3.10
CA GLU A 25 -1.14 -16.20 3.77
C GLU A 25 -2.50 -15.53 3.95
N GLU A 26 -2.51 -14.24 4.33
CA GLU A 26 -3.75 -13.48 4.43
C GLU A 26 -4.40 -13.22 3.07
N LEU A 27 -3.61 -12.97 2.00
CA LEU A 27 -4.16 -12.84 0.65
C LEU A 27 -4.87 -14.13 0.21
N GLU A 28 -4.25 -15.28 0.45
CA GLU A 28 -4.86 -16.58 0.16
C GLU A 28 -6.14 -16.82 0.95
N ARG A 29 -6.15 -16.46 2.24
CA ARG A 29 -7.33 -16.56 3.10
C ARG A 29 -8.48 -15.70 2.57
N ARG A 30 -8.21 -14.44 2.22
CA ARG A 30 -9.20 -13.49 1.68
C ARG A 30 -9.82 -14.01 0.38
N VAL A 31 -9.02 -14.58 -0.53
CA VAL A 31 -9.54 -15.16 -1.79
C VAL A 31 -10.43 -16.38 -1.55
N LYS A 32 -10.17 -17.16 -0.48
CA LYS A 32 -11.00 -18.32 -0.14
C LYS A 32 -12.33 -17.93 0.50
N GLU A 33 -12.38 -16.80 1.20
CA GLU A 33 -13.54 -16.41 2.01
C GLU A 33 -14.43 -15.35 1.34
N ASP A 34 -13.88 -14.18 0.99
CA ASP A 34 -14.69 -13.01 0.67
C ASP A 34 -14.25 -12.23 -0.58
N MET A 35 -13.06 -12.51 -1.12
CA MET A 35 -12.52 -11.89 -2.33
C MET A 35 -12.47 -12.88 -3.49
N LYS A 36 -12.45 -12.36 -4.74
CA LYS A 36 -12.38 -13.21 -5.95
C LYS A 36 -10.97 -13.44 -6.49
N VAL A 37 -10.06 -12.51 -6.21
CA VAL A 37 -8.68 -12.52 -6.68
C VAL A 37 -7.84 -11.65 -5.76
N ALA A 38 -6.56 -11.98 -5.63
CA ALA A 38 -5.58 -11.17 -4.93
C ALA A 38 -4.38 -10.90 -5.84
N PHE A 39 -3.74 -9.76 -5.63
CA PHE A 39 -2.52 -9.36 -6.32
C PHE A 39 -1.43 -9.16 -5.27
N SER A 40 -0.27 -9.78 -5.49
CA SER A 40 0.95 -9.47 -4.75
C SER A 40 1.91 -8.75 -5.69
N MET A 41 2.47 -7.64 -5.22
CA MET A 41 3.39 -6.82 -6.00
C MET A 41 4.83 -7.08 -5.54
N HIS A 42 5.78 -6.99 -6.48
CA HIS A 42 7.19 -7.02 -6.12
C HIS A 42 7.51 -5.81 -5.22
N PRO A 43 8.24 -6.00 -4.10
CA PRO A 43 8.57 -4.89 -3.22
C PRO A 43 9.46 -3.87 -3.93
N THR A 44 9.11 -2.59 -3.78
CA THR A 44 9.92 -1.47 -4.25
C THR A 44 11.19 -1.34 -3.39
N THR A 45 12.33 -1.09 -4.02
CA THR A 45 13.59 -0.83 -3.30
C THR A 45 13.62 0.58 -2.73
N VAL A 46 14.57 0.86 -1.84
CA VAL A 46 14.75 2.23 -1.32
C VAL A 46 15.22 3.17 -2.43
N GLU A 47 16.05 2.65 -3.33
CA GLU A 47 16.58 3.36 -4.49
C GLU A 47 15.45 3.77 -5.45
N ASP A 48 14.50 2.88 -5.74
CA ASP A 48 13.32 3.18 -6.55
C ASP A 48 12.48 4.30 -5.90
N LEU A 49 12.30 4.25 -4.58
CA LEU A 49 11.53 5.26 -3.83
C LEU A 49 12.19 6.64 -3.96
N ILE A 50 13.51 6.71 -3.80
CA ILE A 50 14.28 7.96 -3.93
C ILE A 50 14.19 8.49 -5.36
N ALA A 51 14.37 7.63 -6.36
CA ALA A 51 14.29 8.02 -7.77
C ALA A 51 12.92 8.61 -8.16
N VAL A 52 11.83 8.06 -7.65
CA VAL A 52 10.47 8.61 -7.87
C VAL A 52 10.30 9.99 -7.25
N ALA A 53 10.86 10.19 -6.04
CA ALA A 53 10.81 11.48 -5.35
C ALA A 53 11.64 12.55 -6.07
N ASP A 54 12.85 12.21 -6.51
CA ASP A 54 13.74 13.09 -7.26
C ASP A 54 13.11 13.52 -8.60
N ALA A 55 12.38 12.61 -9.24
CA ALA A 55 11.60 12.88 -10.44
C ALA A 55 10.31 13.70 -10.19
N ARG A 56 10.05 14.13 -8.94
CA ARG A 56 8.81 14.84 -8.53
C ARG A 56 7.53 14.08 -8.88
N MET A 57 7.60 12.75 -8.88
CA MET A 57 6.46 11.86 -9.15
C MET A 57 5.86 11.35 -7.84
N ILE A 58 4.71 10.70 -7.94
CA ILE A 58 3.97 10.16 -6.80
C ILE A 58 3.82 8.65 -6.99
N MET A 59 4.16 7.88 -5.95
CA MET A 59 3.91 6.44 -5.93
C MET A 59 2.40 6.16 -5.97
N PRO A 60 1.95 5.13 -6.70
CA PRO A 60 0.57 4.71 -6.65
C PRO A 60 0.09 4.47 -5.20
N PRO A 61 -1.17 4.78 -4.88
CA PRO A 61 -1.66 4.59 -3.52
C PRO A 61 -1.52 3.12 -3.10
N LYS A 62 -1.00 2.90 -1.88
CA LYS A 62 -0.83 1.58 -1.26
C LYS A 62 0.14 0.62 -1.97
N SER A 63 1.02 1.12 -2.84
CA SER A 63 2.04 0.30 -3.50
C SER A 63 3.29 0.00 -2.65
N THR A 64 3.43 0.65 -1.49
CA THR A 64 4.59 0.48 -0.58
C THR A 64 4.16 0.31 0.87
N TRP A 65 4.86 -0.53 1.63
CA TRP A 65 4.66 -0.74 3.06
C TRP A 65 5.95 -0.52 3.84
N PHE A 66 5.98 0.46 4.75
CA PHE A 66 7.11 0.72 5.64
C PHE A 66 6.95 0.05 7.00
N GLU A 67 8.05 -0.47 7.53
CA GLU A 67 8.20 -0.98 8.88
C GLU A 67 9.56 -0.54 9.49
N PRO A 68 9.60 -0.06 10.75
CA PRO A 68 8.44 0.32 11.56
C PRO A 68 7.67 1.46 10.91
N LYS A 69 6.35 1.52 11.15
CA LYS A 69 5.59 2.73 10.80
C LYS A 69 6.26 3.90 11.51
N LEU A 70 6.49 5.00 10.77
CA LEU A 70 7.00 6.23 11.35
C LEU A 70 6.14 6.56 12.57
N ARG A 71 6.78 6.66 13.74
CA ARG A 71 6.08 7.05 14.96
C ARG A 71 5.51 8.44 14.71
N SER A 72 4.18 8.55 14.67
CA SER A 72 3.48 9.81 14.49
C SER A 72 3.85 10.78 15.63
N GLY A 73 4.58 11.85 15.33
CA GLY A 73 4.56 13.10 16.08
C GLY A 73 5.05 13.11 17.54
N LEU A 74 6.31 12.75 17.81
CA LEU A 74 6.99 13.32 18.97
C LEU A 74 7.82 14.52 18.51
N PHE A 75 7.32 15.73 18.77
CA PHE A 75 8.09 16.97 18.58
C PHE A 75 8.50 17.48 19.97
N ILE A 76 9.79 17.55 20.25
CA ILE A 76 10.31 18.15 21.49
C ILE A 76 10.51 19.63 21.19
N HIS A 77 9.70 20.49 21.82
CA HIS A 77 9.91 21.94 21.82
C HIS A 77 10.36 22.33 23.23
N GLU A 78 11.62 22.76 23.37
CA GLU A 78 12.09 23.36 24.61
C GLU A 78 11.42 24.72 24.77
N LEU A 79 10.58 24.86 25.80
CA LEU A 79 10.09 26.17 26.24
C LEU A 79 11.25 26.84 27.00
N ARG A 80 11.68 28.01 26.51
CA ARG A 80 12.54 28.93 27.27
C ARG A 80 11.74 29.77 28.23
#